data_AF-A0A6A5VG21-F1
#
_entry.id   AF-A0A6A5VG21-F1
#
_cell.length_a   1.000
_cell.length_b   1.000
_cell.length_c   1.000
_cell.angle_alpha   90.00
_cell.angle_beta   90.00
_cell.angle_gamma   90.00
#
_symmetry.space_group_name_H-M   'P 1'
#
loop_
_entity.id
_entity.type
_entity.pdbx_description
1 polymer ?
#
loop_
_entity_poly.entity_id
_entity_poly.type
_entity_poly.pdbx_seq_one_letter_code
_entity_poly.pdbx_strand_id
1 'polypeptide(L)'
;MPNPTSTISNNPNFVKYTKYSQKQGVLPDLPSTPPPQWRPLKINNPRTFRVANLPKGTNRGSLIALFNLFFDAKVMEQIAHFTNNRAAYAHPQLPSARGWKPTSLGELYTYFAIVVYMAVYREPSLAEY
;
A
#
# COMPACT_ATOMS: atom_id res chain seq x y z
N MET A 1 -44.28 -17.74 34.36
CA MET A 1 -43.42 -18.92 34.16
C MET A 1 -42.12 -18.44 33.52
N PRO A 2 -40.94 -18.64 34.13
CA PRO A 2 -39.68 -18.18 33.54
C PRO A 2 -39.16 -19.21 32.54
N ASN A 3 -38.68 -18.74 31.39
CA ASN A 3 -38.07 -19.54 30.33
C ASN A 3 -36.76 -20.19 30.83
N PRO A 4 -36.44 -21.44 30.45
CA PRO A 4 -35.15 -22.03 30.78
C PRO A 4 -34.06 -21.33 29.95
N THR A 5 -33.07 -20.79 30.65
CA THR A 5 -31.85 -20.20 30.08
C THR A 5 -31.13 -21.25 29.24
N SER A 6 -31.06 -21.03 27.93
CA SER A 6 -30.26 -21.86 27.02
C SER A 6 -28.78 -21.76 27.42
N THR A 7 -28.22 -22.83 27.96
CA THR A 7 -26.79 -22.95 28.26
C THR A 7 -26.02 -22.88 26.94
N ILE A 8 -25.32 -21.77 26.68
CA ILE A 8 -24.40 -21.67 25.54
C ILE A 8 -23.19 -22.55 25.88
N SER A 9 -23.16 -23.76 25.31
CA SER A 9 -22.04 -24.68 25.40
C SER A 9 -21.02 -24.34 24.32
N ASN A 10 -19.82 -23.92 24.72
CA ASN A 10 -18.68 -23.66 23.81
C ASN A 10 -17.99 -24.96 23.37
N ASN A 11 -18.70 -26.09 23.35
CA ASN A 11 -18.12 -27.37 22.98
C ASN A 11 -18.02 -27.47 21.43
N PRO A 12 -16.81 -27.51 20.85
CA PRO A 12 -16.62 -27.47 19.38
C PRO A 12 -17.18 -28.71 18.67
N ASN A 13 -17.51 -29.77 19.41
CA ASN A 13 -18.05 -31.02 18.87
C ASN A 13 -19.56 -31.00 18.59
N PHE A 14 -20.27 -29.90 18.86
CA PHE A 14 -21.73 -29.82 18.65
C PHE A 14 -22.16 -29.35 17.25
N VAL A 15 -21.23 -29.01 16.36
CA VAL A 15 -21.57 -28.57 15.00
C VAL A 15 -21.89 -29.78 14.12
N LYS A 16 -23.18 -30.06 13.93
CA LYS A 16 -23.65 -31.06 12.95
C LYS A 16 -23.44 -30.52 11.54
N TYR A 17 -22.51 -31.12 10.81
CA TYR A 17 -22.19 -30.77 9.42
C TYR A 17 -23.40 -30.94 8.49
N THR A 18 -23.68 -29.94 7.66
CA THR A 18 -24.68 -29.99 6.58
C THR A 18 -24.02 -30.42 5.25
N LYS A 19 -24.83 -30.81 4.26
CA LYS A 19 -24.43 -31.33 2.93
C LYS A 19 -23.50 -30.41 2.12
N TYR A 20 -23.34 -29.15 2.54
CA TYR A 20 -22.51 -28.12 1.90
C TYR A 20 -21.22 -27.81 2.66
N SER A 21 -20.97 -28.46 3.80
CA SER A 21 -19.73 -28.29 4.54
C SER A 21 -18.64 -29.11 3.87
N GLN A 22 -17.72 -28.44 3.18
CA GLN A 22 -16.51 -29.08 2.66
C GLN A 22 -15.76 -29.72 3.83
N LYS A 23 -15.30 -30.96 3.61
CA LYS A 23 -14.34 -31.59 4.53
C LYS A 23 -13.16 -30.64 4.66
N GLN A 24 -12.88 -30.17 5.88
CA GLN A 24 -11.67 -29.42 6.19
C GLN A 24 -10.49 -30.22 5.61
N GLY A 25 -9.86 -29.67 4.57
CA GLY A 25 -8.59 -30.20 4.09
C GLY A 25 -7.63 -30.24 5.27
N VAL A 26 -6.83 -31.30 5.35
CA VAL A 26 -5.77 -31.41 6.35
C VAL A 26 -4.87 -30.19 6.21
N LEU A 27 -4.93 -29.29 7.18
CA LEU A 27 -3.99 -28.16 7.24
C LEU A 27 -2.58 -28.74 7.35
N PRO A 28 -1.60 -28.22 6.58
CA PRO A 28 -0.22 -28.63 6.75
C PRO A 28 0.20 -28.36 8.20
N ASP A 29 0.91 -29.30 8.81
CA ASP A 29 1.49 -29.12 10.13
C ASP A 29 2.44 -27.93 10.06
N LEU A 30 2.00 -26.80 10.60
CA LEU A 30 2.85 -25.63 10.78
C LEU A 30 3.84 -25.96 11.90
N PRO A 31 5.12 -25.58 11.76
CA PRO A 31 6.08 -25.77 12.84
C PRO A 31 5.58 -25.04 14.09
N SER A 32 5.44 -25.78 15.19
CA SER A 32 5.01 -25.27 16.50
C SER A 32 6.04 -24.35 17.16
N THR A 33 7.20 -24.16 16.54
CA THR A 33 8.22 -23.26 17.05
C THR A 33 7.78 -21.82 16.79
N PRO A 34 7.70 -20.98 17.85
CA PRO A 34 7.39 -19.58 17.66
C PRO A 34 8.44 -18.94 16.74
N PRO A 35 8.04 -18.00 15.87
CA PRO A 35 9.01 -17.28 15.05
C PRO A 35 10.03 -16.61 15.99
N PRO A 36 11.30 -16.53 15.56
CA PRO A 36 12.31 -15.86 16.35
C PRO A 36 11.85 -14.44 16.67
N GLN A 37 12.17 -13.97 17.88
CA GLN A 37 11.83 -12.62 18.31
C GLN A 37 12.36 -11.62 17.27
N TRP A 38 11.45 -10.77 16.78
CA TRP A 38 11.82 -9.77 15.79
C TRP A 38 12.99 -8.93 16.30
N ARG A 39 14.04 -8.82 15.48
CA ARG A 39 15.17 -7.93 15.71
C ARG A 39 15.31 -7.01 14.51
N PRO A 40 15.58 -5.71 14.70
CA PRO A 40 15.93 -4.83 13.60
C PRO A 40 17.09 -5.42 12.80
N LEU A 41 17.02 -5.35 11.47
CA LEU A 41 18.14 -5.69 10.62
C LEU A 41 19.32 -4.77 10.97
N LYS A 42 20.43 -5.36 11.41
CA LYS A 42 21.66 -4.63 11.69
C LYS A 42 22.31 -4.27 10.35
N ILE A 43 21.96 -3.09 9.83
CA ILE A 43 22.59 -2.54 8.62
C ILE A 43 23.99 -2.07 9.02
N ASN A 44 24.99 -2.93 8.81
CA ASN A 44 26.40 -2.55 8.92
C ASN A 44 26.77 -1.68 7.71
N ASN A 45 26.26 -0.45 7.64
CA ASN A 45 26.80 0.54 6.73
C ASN A 45 28.01 1.16 7.43
N PRO A 46 29.26 0.78 7.08
CA PRO A 46 30.41 1.45 7.64
C PRO A 46 30.21 2.94 7.35
N ARG A 47 30.12 3.76 8.41
CA ARG A 47 29.88 5.21 8.37
C ARG A 47 31.05 5.98 7.73
N THR A 48 31.61 5.46 6.65
CA THR A 48 32.20 6.29 5.64
C THR A 48 31.10 7.20 5.11
N PHE A 49 31.32 8.51 5.20
CA PHE A 49 30.57 9.57 4.52
C PHE A 49 30.69 9.41 2.99
N ARG A 50 30.34 8.23 2.47
CA ARG A 50 30.51 7.83 1.08
C ARG A 50 29.22 8.14 0.38
N VAL A 51 29.37 9.00 -0.61
CA VAL A 51 28.32 9.44 -1.51
C VAL A 51 27.56 8.22 -2.04
N ALA A 52 26.24 8.35 -2.19
CA ALA A 52 25.40 7.28 -2.72
C ALA A 52 26.02 6.68 -3.99
N ASN A 53 26.06 5.34 -4.04
CA ASN A 53 26.52 4.60 -5.21
C ASN A 53 25.43 4.65 -6.28
N LEU A 54 25.42 5.74 -7.05
CA LEU A 54 24.43 6.00 -8.09
C LEU A 54 24.92 5.45 -9.43
N PRO A 55 24.01 5.08 -10.34
CA PRO A 55 24.37 4.67 -11.69
C PRO A 55 25.26 5.71 -12.38
N LYS A 56 26.16 5.22 -13.23
CA LYS A 56 27.09 6.06 -13.98
C LYS A 56 26.30 7.03 -14.85
N GLY A 57 26.58 8.33 -14.73
CA GLY A 57 25.89 9.38 -15.48
C GLY A 57 24.68 9.99 -14.78
N THR A 58 24.25 9.48 -13.62
CA THR A 58 23.19 10.13 -12.84
C THR A 58 23.69 11.43 -12.22
N ASN A 59 23.02 12.55 -12.54
CA ASN A 59 23.31 13.83 -11.93
C ASN A 59 22.81 13.86 -10.47
N ARG A 60 23.76 13.88 -9.53
CA ARG A 60 23.52 13.94 -8.08
C ARG A 60 22.78 15.20 -7.62
N GLY A 61 22.98 16.33 -8.29
CA GLY A 61 22.33 17.59 -7.95
C GLY A 61 20.90 17.71 -8.51
N SER A 62 20.47 16.76 -9.36
CA SER A 62 19.16 16.79 -9.99
C SER A 62 18.19 15.89 -9.22
N LEU A 63 17.28 16.50 -8.47
CA LEU A 63 16.24 15.77 -7.74
C LEU A 63 15.38 14.90 -8.67
N ILE A 64 15.09 15.40 -9.88
CA ILE A 64 14.33 14.63 -10.87
C ILE A 64 15.13 13.43 -11.40
N ALA A 65 16.45 13.57 -11.59
CA ALA A 65 17.30 12.45 -12.00
C ALA A 65 17.38 11.37 -10.93
N LEU A 66 17.37 11.75 -9.64
CA LEU A 66 17.33 10.81 -8.52
C LEU A 66 15.95 10.13 -8.41
N PHE A 67 14.87 10.88 -8.59
CA PHE A 67 13.51 10.32 -8.60
C PHE A 67 13.31 9.30 -9.71
N ASN A 68 13.80 9.61 -10.91
CA ASN A 68 13.70 8.74 -12.09
C ASN A 68 14.48 7.42 -11.95
N LEU A 69 15.33 7.25 -10.93
CA LEU A 69 15.95 5.95 -10.62
C LEU A 69 14.91 4.92 -10.14
N PHE A 70 13.80 5.38 -9.57
CA PHE A 70 12.76 4.53 -8.99
C PHE A 70 11.46 4.61 -9.80
N PHE A 71 11.15 5.79 -10.32
CA PHE A 71 9.95 6.06 -11.13
C PHE A 71 10.39 6.58 -12.50
N ASP A 72 10.87 5.67 -13.34
CA ASP A 72 11.26 6.03 -14.69
C ASP A 72 10.04 6.42 -15.55
N ALA A 73 10.31 6.94 -16.76
CA ALA A 73 9.25 7.38 -17.67
C ALA A 73 8.28 6.24 -18.01
N LYS A 74 8.76 5.00 -18.10
CA LYS A 74 7.92 3.84 -18.41
C LYS A 74 6.95 3.53 -17.29
N VAL A 75 7.40 3.56 -16.04
CA VAL A 75 6.53 3.39 -14.87
C VAL A 75 5.49 4.51 -14.83
N MET A 76 5.89 5.76 -15.08
CA MET A 76 4.97 6.91 -15.11
C MET A 76 3.93 6.78 -16.22
N GLU A 77 4.33 6.33 -17.42
CA GLU A 77 3.41 6.05 -18.53
C GLU A 77 2.43 4.92 -18.21
N GLN A 78 2.90 3.85 -17.55
CA GLN A 78 2.02 2.76 -17.10
C GLN A 78 0.99 3.25 -16.10
N ILE A 79 1.40 4.07 -15.13
CA ILE A 79 0.48 4.66 -14.15
C ILE A 79 -0.57 5.52 -14.88
N ALA A 80 -0.15 6.38 -15.80
CA ALA A 80 -1.07 7.21 -16.57
C ALA A 80 -2.08 6.35 -17.35
N HIS A 81 -1.59 5.32 -18.06
CA HIS A 81 -2.41 4.43 -18.87
C HIS A 81 -3.48 3.72 -18.03
N PHE A 82 -3.09 3.05 -16.94
CA PHE A 82 -4.04 2.31 -16.11
C PHE A 82 -5.01 3.24 -15.36
N THR A 83 -4.55 4.42 -14.94
CA THR A 83 -5.41 5.43 -14.30
C THR A 83 -6.49 5.91 -15.26
N ASN A 84 -6.10 6.25 -16.49
CA ASN A 84 -7.02 6.72 -17.53
C ASN A 84 -8.00 5.64 -17.96
N ASN A 85 -7.53 4.40 -18.15
CA ASN A 85 -8.39 3.27 -18.46
C ASN A 85 -9.42 3.06 -17.35
N ARG A 86 -9.00 3.01 -16.08
CA ARG A 86 -9.92 2.81 -14.96
C ARG A 86 -10.96 3.91 -14.87
N ALA A 87 -10.55 5.17 -15.01
CA ALA A 87 -11.46 6.30 -14.95
C ALA A 87 -12.50 6.27 -16.07
N ALA A 88 -12.12 5.85 -17.29
CA ALA A 88 -13.06 5.70 -18.40
C ALA A 88 -14.23 4.72 -18.09
N TYR A 89 -13.97 3.66 -17.31
CA TYR A 89 -14.99 2.68 -16.95
C TYR A 89 -15.76 3.01 -15.65
N ALA A 90 -15.20 3.85 -14.78
CA ALA A 90 -15.72 4.07 -13.43
C ALA A 90 -16.70 5.25 -13.30
N HIS A 91 -16.93 6.03 -14.36
CA HIS A 91 -17.73 7.26 -14.26
C HIS A 91 -19.19 7.08 -14.72
N PRO A 92 -20.16 6.97 -13.80
CA PRO A 92 -21.54 7.33 -14.13
C PRO A 92 -21.58 8.82 -14.44
N GLN A 93 -21.97 9.18 -15.67
CA GLN A 93 -22.10 10.58 -16.07
C GLN A 93 -23.29 11.20 -15.36
N LEU A 94 -23.03 11.89 -14.26
CA LEU A 94 -24.02 12.76 -13.63
C LEU A 94 -24.19 14.02 -14.49
N PRO A 95 -25.43 14.57 -14.63
CA PRO A 95 -25.71 15.66 -15.57
C PRO A 95 -24.89 16.95 -15.33
N SER A 96 -24.40 17.15 -14.11
CA SER A 96 -23.64 18.34 -13.69
C SER A 96 -22.17 18.06 -13.40
N ALA A 97 -21.71 16.80 -13.54
CA ALA A 97 -20.32 16.46 -13.27
C ALA A 97 -19.43 16.85 -14.46
N ARG A 98 -18.30 17.50 -14.19
CA ARG A 98 -17.26 17.69 -15.19
C ARG A 98 -16.81 16.31 -15.70
N GLY A 99 -16.80 16.14 -17.02
CA GLY A 99 -16.28 14.92 -17.64
C GLY A 99 -14.82 14.66 -17.25
N TRP A 100 -14.48 13.39 -17.04
CA TRP A 100 -13.12 12.99 -16.74
C TRP A 100 -12.17 13.41 -17.88
N LYS A 101 -11.03 14.00 -17.50
CA LYS A 101 -9.94 14.27 -18.43
C LYS A 101 -8.80 13.30 -18.16
N PRO A 102 -8.24 12.64 -19.19
CA PRO A 102 -7.09 11.78 -19.02
C PRO A 102 -5.94 12.52 -18.35
N THR A 103 -5.33 11.89 -17.36
CA THR A 103 -4.12 12.36 -16.69
C THR A 103 -2.92 12.24 -17.62
N SER A 104 -2.07 13.27 -17.58
CA SER A 104 -0.81 13.38 -18.31
C SER A 104 0.41 13.09 -17.44
N LEU A 105 1.57 12.86 -18.06
CA LEU A 105 2.83 12.68 -17.34
C LEU A 105 3.17 13.89 -16.44
N GLY A 106 2.93 15.10 -16.95
CA GLY A 106 3.16 16.34 -16.20
C GLY A 106 2.32 16.39 -14.92
N GLU A 107 1.03 16.07 -15.02
CA GLU A 107 0.15 16.01 -13.86
C GLU A 107 0.57 14.94 -12.85
N LEU A 108 1.07 13.78 -13.30
CA LEU A 108 1.61 12.77 -12.39
C LEU A 108 2.86 13.27 -11.66
N TYR A 109 3.81 13.92 -12.36
CA TYR A 109 4.97 14.52 -11.70
C TYR A 109 4.56 15.59 -10.68
N THR A 110 3.58 16.44 -11.01
CA THR A 110 3.02 17.41 -10.07
C THR A 110 2.38 16.74 -8.87
N TYR A 111 1.60 15.68 -9.08
CA TYR A 111 0.98 14.90 -8.01
C TYR A 111 2.02 14.34 -7.05
N PHE A 112 3.07 13.70 -7.55
CA PHE A 112 4.15 13.17 -6.71
C PHE A 112 4.92 14.28 -5.99
N ALA A 113 5.14 15.43 -6.62
CA ALA A 113 5.77 16.57 -5.96
C ALA A 113 4.95 17.05 -4.75
N ILE A 114 3.62 17.09 -4.86
CA ILE A 114 2.72 17.44 -3.75
C ILE A 114 2.81 16.39 -2.63
N VAL A 115 2.81 15.09 -2.96
CA VAL A 115 2.95 14.01 -1.97
C VAL A 115 4.27 14.11 -1.22
N VAL A 116 5.38 14.35 -1.93
CA VAL A 116 6.70 14.54 -1.32
C VAL A 116 6.71 15.79 -0.44
N TYR A 117 6.11 16.89 -0.90
CA TYR A 117 5.99 18.11 -0.11
C TYR A 117 5.24 17.83 1.20
N MET A 118 4.08 17.18 1.16
CA MET A 118 3.30 16.85 2.36
C MET A 118 4.04 15.87 3.30
N ALA A 119 4.93 15.03 2.78
CA ALA A 119 5.73 14.13 3.61
C ALA A 119 6.88 14.84 4.34
N VAL A 120 7.40 15.94 3.78
CA VAL A 120 8.53 16.69 4.34
C VAL A 120 8.05 17.88 5.17
N TYR A 121 7.03 18.59 4.69
CA TYR A 121 6.46 19.75 5.34
C TYR A 121 5.47 19.29 6.42
N ARG A 122 5.80 19.60 7.67
CA ARG A 122 4.89 19.44 8.80
C ARG A 122 4.08 20.72 8.93
N GLU A 123 2.78 20.66 8.70
CA GLU A 123 1.91 21.80 8.95
C GLU A 123 1.99 22.20 10.43
N PRO A 124 2.12 23.51 10.72
CA PRO A 124 2.04 24.00 12.09
C PRO A 124 0.68 23.64 12.68
N SER A 125 0.68 23.03 13.85
CA SER A 125 -0.58 22.79 14.55
C SER A 125 -1.15 24.12 15.07
N LEU A 126 -2.48 24.19 15.27
CA LEU A 126 -3.13 25.35 15.91
C LEU A 126 -2.55 25.70 17.29
N ALA A 127 -1.83 24.77 17.93
CA ALA A 127 -1.15 24.98 19.20
C ALA A 127 0.22 25.67 19.06
N GLU A 128 0.71 25.88 17.84
CA GLU A 128 1.97 26.55 17.51
C GLU A 128 1.78 28.02 17.10
N TYR A 129 0.54 28.52 17.12
CA TYR A 129 0.14 29.91 16.91
C TYR A 129 -0.33 30.54 18.23
#